data_AF-A0A196QLW8-F1
#
_entry.id   AF-A0A196QLW8-F1
#
_cell.length_a   1.000
_cell.length_b   1.000
_cell.length_c   1.000
_cell.angle_alpha   90.00
_cell.angle_beta   90.00
_cell.angle_gamma   90.00
#
_symmetry.space_group_name_H-M   'P 1'
#
loop_
_entity.id
_entity.type
_entity.pdbx_description
1 polymer ?
#
loop_
_entity_poly.entity_id
_entity_poly.type
_entity_poly.pdbx_seq_one_letter_code
_entity_poly.pdbx_strand_id
1 'polypeptide(L)'
;MNIMSGYTKDQISQALFEADPMNTCCKENDCIDEYDGIAEAISARLLKGDNLEQAMIAEISEWFFDDGRFDVDRLKPVLELIREGDK
;
A
#
# COMPACT_ATOMS: atom_id res chain seq x y z
N MET A 1 0.65 -0.28 26.15
CA MET A 1 0.69 0.15 24.75
C MET A 1 -0.16 -0.82 23.94
N ASN A 2 -1.17 -0.32 23.23
CA ASN A 2 -2.13 -1.13 22.49
C ASN A 2 -1.52 -1.50 21.12
N ILE A 3 -1.13 -2.75 20.94
CA ILE A 3 -0.65 -3.28 19.64
C ILE A 3 -1.90 -3.61 18.81
N MET A 4 -2.56 -2.60 18.22
CA MET A 4 -3.73 -2.80 17.35
C MET A 4 -3.79 -1.73 16.25
N SER A 5 -2.80 -1.73 15.34
CA SER A 5 -2.83 -1.19 13.96
C SER A 5 -1.38 -0.89 13.54
N GLY A 6 -0.69 -1.86 12.90
CA GLY A 6 0.78 -1.87 12.80
C GLY A 6 1.42 -0.78 11.95
N TYR A 7 0.67 -0.13 11.04
CA TYR A 7 1.24 0.83 10.07
C TYR A 7 0.32 2.05 9.92
N THR A 8 0.90 3.23 9.80
CA THR A 8 0.15 4.47 9.52
C THR A 8 -0.14 4.62 8.02
N LYS A 9 -1.17 5.41 7.70
CA LYS A 9 -1.47 5.81 6.31
C LYS A 9 -0.21 6.35 5.63
N ASP A 10 0.51 7.26 6.28
CA ASP A 10 1.68 7.92 5.71
C ASP A 10 2.82 6.92 5.41
N GLN A 11 3.04 5.93 6.28
CA GLN A 11 4.03 4.86 6.03
C GLN A 11 3.66 4.02 4.81
N ILE A 12 2.37 3.68 4.67
CA ILE A 12 1.87 2.89 3.54
C ILE A 12 1.96 3.70 2.24
N SER A 13 1.53 4.97 2.27
CA SER A 13 1.57 5.88 1.12
C SER A 13 3.01 6.11 0.63
N GLN A 14 3.93 6.39 1.56
CA GLN A 14 5.35 6.57 1.24
C GLN A 14 5.96 5.32 0.60
N ALA A 15 5.69 4.14 1.15
CA ALA A 15 6.22 2.89 0.61
C ALA A 15 5.63 2.55 -0.76
N LEU A 16 4.35 2.81 -0.99
CA LEU A 16 3.71 2.67 -2.31
C LEU A 16 4.33 3.63 -3.33
N PHE A 17 4.56 4.88 -2.95
CA PHE A 17 5.22 5.88 -3.79
C PHE A 17 6.67 5.50 -4.11
N GLU A 18 7.43 5.03 -3.12
CA GLU A 18 8.83 4.64 -3.30
C GLU A 18 9.01 3.36 -4.12
N ALA A 19 8.16 2.35 -3.94
CA ALA A 19 8.23 1.13 -4.74
C ALA A 19 7.59 1.31 -6.12
N ASP A 20 6.61 2.22 -6.24
CA ASP A 20 5.75 2.41 -7.41
C ASP A 20 5.34 1.07 -8.05
N PRO A 21 4.66 0.19 -7.29
CA PRO A 21 4.46 -1.19 -7.71
C PRO A 21 3.65 -1.26 -9.01
N MET A 22 2.77 -0.29 -9.27
CA MET A 22 1.95 -0.23 -10.48
C MET A 22 2.60 0.53 -11.63
N ASN A 23 3.77 1.14 -11.43
CA ASN A 23 4.48 1.94 -12.41
C ASN A 23 3.60 3.05 -12.98
N THR A 24 2.99 3.82 -12.07
CA THR A 24 2.11 4.95 -12.39
C THR A 24 2.89 6.17 -12.85
N CYS A 25 4.24 6.12 -12.83
CA CYS A 25 5.13 7.24 -13.16
C CYS A 25 4.97 8.43 -12.20
N CYS A 26 4.42 8.23 -10.99
CA CYS A 26 4.20 9.31 -10.01
C CYS A 26 5.48 10.07 -9.65
N LYS A 27 6.61 9.36 -9.58
CA LYS A 27 7.92 9.93 -9.23
C LYS A 27 8.40 11.00 -10.21
N GLU A 28 7.98 10.93 -11.47
CA GLU A 28 8.46 11.84 -12.51
C GLU A 28 7.75 13.20 -12.46
N ASN A 29 6.59 13.28 -11.78
CA ASN A 29 5.75 14.48 -11.70
C ASN A 29 5.58 15.03 -10.28
N ASP A 30 6.27 14.50 -9.26
CA ASP A 30 6.08 14.84 -7.84
C ASP A 30 4.61 14.75 -7.37
N CYS A 31 3.83 13.86 -8.00
CA CYS A 31 2.41 13.67 -7.70
C CYS A 31 2.27 12.60 -6.60
N ILE A 32 2.32 13.02 -5.34
CA ILE A 32 2.32 12.14 -4.15
C ILE A 32 0.89 11.70 -3.76
N ASP A 33 -0.15 12.32 -4.35
CA ASP A 33 -1.55 12.18 -3.93
C ASP A 33 -2.26 10.90 -4.44
N GLU A 34 -1.75 10.23 -5.48
CA GLU A 34 -2.42 9.07 -6.08
C GLU A 34 -2.46 7.84 -5.14
N TYR A 35 -1.38 7.58 -4.41
CA TYR A 35 -1.32 6.46 -3.47
C TYR A 35 -1.93 6.77 -2.10
N ASP A 36 -2.27 8.04 -1.84
CA ASP A 36 -2.80 8.49 -0.57
C ASP A 36 -4.22 7.96 -0.31
N GLY A 37 -5.06 7.92 -1.35
CA GLY A 37 -6.40 7.33 -1.28
C GLY A 37 -6.35 5.81 -1.08
N ILE A 38 -5.42 5.14 -1.76
CA ILE A 38 -5.18 3.70 -1.61
C ILE A 38 -4.68 3.38 -0.19
N ALA A 39 -3.77 4.20 0.36
CA ALA A 39 -3.24 4.03 1.71
C ALA A 39 -4.32 4.23 2.79
N GLU A 40 -5.26 5.16 2.58
CA GLU A 40 -6.42 5.34 3.47
C GLU A 40 -7.33 4.09 3.47
N ALA A 41 -7.61 3.54 2.29
CA ALA A 41 -8.43 2.35 2.16
C ALA A 41 -7.76 1.09 2.76
N ILE A 42 -6.45 0.92 2.56
CA ILE A 42 -5.65 -0.14 3.21
C ILE A 42 -5.70 0.03 4.73
N SER A 43 -5.51 1.25 5.25
CA SER A 43 -5.59 1.52 6.69
C SER A 43 -6.97 1.15 7.27
N ALA A 44 -8.04 1.45 6.53
CA ALA A 44 -9.40 1.07 6.93
C ALA A 44 -9.60 -0.45 6.98
N ARG A 45 -8.94 -1.23 6.12
CA ARG A 45 -8.97 -2.70 6.17
C ARG A 45 -8.15 -3.27 7.32
N LEU A 46 -6.98 -2.69 7.60
CA LEU A 46 -6.18 -3.05 8.76
C LEU A 46 -6.97 -2.89 10.08
N LEU A 47 -7.75 -1.82 10.20
CA LEU A 47 -8.63 -1.59 11.35
C LEU A 47 -9.79 -2.61 11.45
N LYS A 48 -10.19 -3.23 10.33
CA LYS A 48 -11.20 -4.30 10.28
C LYS A 48 -10.61 -5.68 10.59
N GLY A 49 -9.29 -5.81 10.69
CA GLY A 49 -8.60 -7.04 11.06
C GLY A 49 -7.91 -7.76 9.90
N ASP A 50 -7.91 -7.19 8.69
CA ASP A 50 -7.09 -7.71 7.59
C ASP A 50 -5.60 -7.52 7.93
N ASN A 51 -4.76 -8.44 7.46
CA ASN A 51 -3.31 -8.18 7.48
C ASN A 51 -2.90 -7.27 6.32
N LEU A 52 -1.70 -6.68 6.41
CA LEU A 52 -1.19 -5.72 5.43
C LEU A 52 -1.20 -6.27 4.00
N GLU A 53 -0.72 -7.49 3.79
CA GLU A 53 -0.62 -8.10 2.46
C GLU A 53 -2.02 -8.32 1.85
N GLN A 54 -2.97 -8.82 2.64
CA GLN A 54 -4.36 -8.99 2.20
C GLN A 54 -5.02 -7.65 1.84
N ALA A 55 -4.84 -6.63 2.69
CA ALA A 55 -5.40 -5.31 2.47
C ALA A 55 -4.82 -4.65 1.20
N MET A 56 -3.51 -4.77 0.99
CA MET A 56 -2.84 -4.25 -0.21
C MET A 56 -3.29 -4.96 -1.49
N ILE A 57 -3.38 -6.29 -1.48
CA ILE A 57 -3.86 -7.04 -2.65
C ILE A 57 -5.28 -6.62 -3.01
N ALA A 58 -6.16 -6.48 -2.01
CA ALA A 58 -7.54 -6.10 -2.25
C ALA A 58 -7.67 -4.69 -2.85
N GLU A 59 -7.02 -3.70 -2.25
CA GLU A 59 -7.13 -2.31 -2.71
C GLU A 59 -6.38 -2.06 -4.02
N ILE A 60 -5.19 -2.63 -4.22
CA ILE A 60 -4.48 -2.50 -5.51
C ILE A 60 -5.27 -3.18 -6.63
N SER A 61 -5.89 -4.33 -6.36
CA SER A 61 -6.80 -4.96 -7.31
C SER A 61 -7.98 -4.04 -7.63
N GLU A 62 -8.66 -3.52 -6.62
CA GLU A 62 -9.87 -2.68 -6.79
C GLU A 62 -9.60 -1.37 -7.55
N TRP A 63 -8.45 -0.74 -7.32
CA TRP A 63 -8.13 0.56 -7.91
C TRP A 63 -7.53 0.48 -9.32
N PHE A 64 -6.80 -0.59 -9.65
CA PHE A 64 -6.08 -0.70 -10.92
C PHE A 64 -6.61 -1.79 -11.86
N PHE A 65 -7.47 -2.70 -11.38
CA PHE A 65 -7.90 -3.87 -12.14
C PHE A 65 -9.40 -4.13 -11.97
N ASP A 66 -10.19 -3.90 -13.02
CA ASP A 66 -11.65 -4.07 -13.01
C ASP A 66 -12.12 -5.52 -12.70
N ASP A 67 -11.29 -6.53 -12.97
CA ASP A 67 -11.62 -7.95 -12.81
C ASP A 67 -10.40 -8.86 -12.49
N GLY A 68 -9.23 -8.26 -12.26
CA GLY A 68 -7.96 -8.91 -12.59
C GLY A 68 -7.06 -9.18 -11.39
N ARG A 69 -6.64 -10.45 -11.28
CA ARG A 69 -5.45 -10.82 -10.51
C ARG A 69 -4.25 -10.13 -11.14
N PHE A 70 -3.48 -9.41 -10.34
CA PHE A 70 -2.18 -8.89 -10.74
C PHE A 70 -1.06 -9.77 -10.17
N ASP A 71 0.16 -9.56 -10.66
CA ASP A 71 1.32 -10.21 -10.07
C ASP A 71 1.60 -9.63 -8.69
N VAL A 72 1.19 -10.36 -7.64
CA VAL A 72 1.36 -9.96 -6.24
C VAL A 72 2.82 -9.80 -5.84
N ASP A 73 3.76 -10.39 -6.61
CA ASP A 73 5.19 -10.20 -6.37
C ASP A 73 5.61 -8.74 -6.57
N ARG A 74 4.83 -7.94 -7.32
CA ARG A 74 5.02 -6.48 -7.45
C ARG A 74 4.86 -5.76 -6.11
N LEU A 75 4.20 -6.35 -5.10
CA LEU A 75 4.06 -5.75 -3.76
C LEU A 75 5.24 -6.06 -2.83
N LYS A 76 6.10 -7.03 -3.16
CA LYS A 76 7.24 -7.41 -2.30
C LYS A 76 8.11 -6.21 -1.90
N PRO A 77 8.51 -5.31 -2.82
CA PRO A 77 9.31 -4.15 -2.45
C PRO A 77 8.57 -3.21 -1.48
N VAL A 78 7.26 -3.04 -1.63
CA VAL A 78 6.45 -2.20 -0.73
C VAL A 78 6.44 -2.78 0.68
N LEU A 79 6.22 -4.10 0.79
CA LEU A 79 6.19 -4.80 2.08
C LEU A 79 7.56 -4.76 2.78
N GLU A 80 8.65 -4.83 2.02
CA GLU A 80 10.02 -4.70 2.55
C GLU A 80 10.26 -3.28 3.10
N LEU A 81 9.92 -2.23 2.34
CA LEU A 81 10.06 -0.83 2.78
C LEU A 81 9.28 -0.56 4.07
N ILE A 82 8.05 -1.05 4.17
CA ILE A 82 7.22 -0.89 5.37
C ILE A 82 7.85 -1.61 6.58
N ARG A 83 8.42 -2.79 6.40
CA ARG A 83 9.09 -3.55 7.48
C ARG A 83 10.42 -2.94 7.91
N GLU A 84 11.13 -2.28 6.99
CA GLU A 84 12.39 -1.59 7.29
C GLU A 84 12.16 -0.26 8.04
N GLY A 85 11.07 0.44 7.73
CA GLY A 85 10.64 1.68 8.42
C GLY A 85 10.02 1.47 9.81
N ASP A 86 9.78 0.23 10.24
CA ASP A 86 9.25 -0.15 11.56
C ASP A 86 10.36 -0.50 12.59
N LYS A 87 11.64 -0.34 12.22
CA LYS A 87 12.81 -0.63 13.09
C LYS A 87 13.27 0.56 13.93
#